data_AF-A0A0B5B7W9-F1
#
_entry.id   AF-A0A0B5B7W9-F1
#
_cell.length_a   1.000
_cell.length_b   1.000
_cell.length_c   1.000
_cell.angle_alpha   90.00
_cell.angle_beta   90.00
_cell.angle_gamma   90.00
#
_symmetry.space_group_name_H-M   'P 1'
#
loop_
_entity.id
_entity.type
_entity.pdbx_description
1 polymer ?
#
loop_
_entity_poly.entity_id
_entity_poly.type
_entity_poly.pdbx_seq_one_letter_code
_entity_poly.pdbx_strand_id
1 'polypeptide(L)'
;MKRLVIIAAAALVAASPLTAARSSAAEEPPAQQEPAPGELERRSSEIGRKLDELEKKLKESKAEAGEAVTREMQELREKQKVLRERLRGLKSSGGQAWQEMKRGAEASLDELQKAYEKAKERFR
;
A
#
# COMPACT_ATOMS: atom_id res chain seq x y z
N MET A 1 -17.11 -43.39 6.38
CA MET A 1 -16.19 -43.50 7.53
C MET A 1 -14.83 -44.00 7.04
N LYS A 2 -13.76 -43.24 7.34
CA LYS A 2 -12.33 -43.60 7.39
C LYS A 2 -11.72 -44.34 6.17
N ARG A 3 -10.89 -43.62 5.41
CA ARG A 3 -9.80 -44.20 4.61
C ARG A 3 -8.52 -43.42 4.87
N LEU A 4 -7.74 -43.93 5.83
CA LEU A 4 -6.29 -43.77 5.84
C LEU A 4 -5.74 -44.73 4.78
N VAL A 5 -4.98 -44.20 3.83
CA VAL A 5 -4.09 -44.98 2.98
C VAL A 5 -2.77 -44.23 2.94
N ILE A 6 -1.82 -44.75 3.71
CA ILE A 6 -0.39 -44.52 3.55
C ILE A 6 0.01 -45.40 2.36
N ILE A 7 0.56 -44.80 1.30
CA ILE A 7 1.43 -45.53 0.37
C ILE A 7 2.75 -44.79 0.34
N ALA A 8 3.71 -45.43 1.01
CA ALA A 8 5.12 -45.25 0.77
C ALA A 8 5.45 -45.77 -0.64
N ALA A 9 6.23 -44.99 -1.40
CA ALA A 9 7.04 -45.51 -2.49
C ALA A 9 8.51 -45.37 -2.05
N ALA A 10 9.14 -46.53 -1.85
CA ALA A 10 10.54 -46.69 -1.50
C ALA A 10 11.32 -47.19 -2.73
N ALA A 11 12.53 -46.66 -2.95
CA ALA A 11 13.76 -47.35 -3.40
C ALA A 11 14.79 -46.29 -3.87
N LEU A 12 15.85 -45.94 -3.15
CA LEU A 12 17.05 -46.70 -2.75
C LEU A 12 18.15 -46.69 -3.83
N VAL A 13 19.17 -45.84 -3.68
CA VAL A 13 20.59 -46.07 -4.05
C VAL A 13 21.47 -45.16 -3.17
N ALA A 14 22.63 -45.71 -2.79
CA ALA A 14 23.55 -45.36 -1.72
C ALA A 14 24.46 -44.12 -1.94
N ALA A 15 25.18 -43.80 -0.85
CA ALA A 15 26.42 -43.02 -0.73
C ALA A 15 26.30 -41.51 -0.44
N SER A 16 26.56 -41.12 0.82
CA SER A 16 27.14 -39.80 1.12
C SER A 16 28.60 -39.78 0.66
N PRO A 17 29.05 -38.68 0.04
CA PRO A 17 29.80 -37.72 0.84
C PRO A 17 29.37 -36.25 0.61
N LEU A 18 29.60 -35.43 1.64
CA LEU A 18 29.63 -33.97 1.59
C LEU A 18 30.29 -33.47 0.28
N THR A 19 29.54 -32.76 -0.58
CA THR A 19 29.94 -31.51 -1.27
C THR A 19 29.06 -31.25 -2.51
N ALA A 20 28.68 -29.98 -2.69
CA ALA A 20 28.17 -29.36 -3.92
C ALA A 20 26.85 -29.90 -4.55
N ALA A 21 25.71 -29.47 -4.02
CA ALA A 21 24.45 -29.40 -4.78
C ALA A 21 24.08 -27.93 -5.03
N ARG A 22 24.60 -27.40 -6.13
CA ARG A 22 23.98 -26.33 -6.90
C ARG A 22 22.67 -26.89 -7.48
N SER A 23 21.63 -26.06 -7.53
CA SER A 23 20.39 -26.20 -8.32
C SER A 23 19.10 -26.49 -7.55
N SER A 24 18.38 -25.40 -7.24
CA SER A 24 16.95 -25.19 -7.52
C SER A 24 16.61 -23.84 -6.87
N ALA A 25 16.91 -22.67 -7.47
CA ALA A 25 16.27 -22.18 -8.69
C ALA A 25 14.78 -22.54 -8.75
N ALA A 26 14.09 -22.43 -7.61
CA ALA A 26 12.69 -22.08 -7.63
C ALA A 26 12.63 -20.64 -8.16
N GLU A 27 12.27 -20.50 -9.43
CA GLU A 27 11.81 -19.23 -9.97
C GLU A 27 10.62 -18.78 -9.14
N GLU A 28 10.87 -17.88 -8.19
CA GLU A 28 9.81 -17.12 -7.55
C GLU A 28 9.13 -16.30 -8.67
N PRO A 29 7.79 -16.39 -8.82
CA PRO A 29 7.07 -15.54 -9.76
C PRO A 29 7.41 -14.08 -9.44
N PRO A 30 7.49 -13.17 -10.43
CA PRO A 30 8.02 -11.83 -10.23
C PRO A 30 7.30 -11.18 -9.05
N ALA A 31 8.02 -11.04 -7.95
CA ALA A 31 7.54 -10.36 -6.77
C ALA A 31 7.17 -8.95 -7.23
N GLN A 32 5.87 -8.74 -7.43
CA GLN A 32 5.29 -7.42 -7.60
C GLN A 32 5.82 -6.64 -6.41
N GLN A 33 6.74 -5.70 -6.67
CA GLN A 33 7.52 -5.05 -5.61
C GLN A 33 6.55 -4.45 -4.60
N GLU A 34 6.35 -5.14 -3.49
CA GLU A 34 5.44 -4.69 -2.46
C GLU A 34 6.03 -3.39 -1.91
N PRO A 35 5.28 -2.27 -1.91
CA PRO A 35 5.81 -1.03 -1.36
C PRO A 35 6.14 -1.29 0.11
N ALA A 36 7.42 -1.10 0.46
CA ALA A 36 7.87 -1.20 1.84
C ALA A 36 7.03 -0.25 2.72
N PRO A 37 6.80 -0.53 4.02
CA PRO A 37 6.04 0.36 4.91
C PRO A 37 6.44 1.86 4.80
N GLY A 38 7.74 2.11 4.66
CA GLY A 38 8.26 3.48 4.46
C GLY A 38 7.88 4.15 3.14
N GLU A 39 7.57 3.38 2.09
CA GLU A 39 7.06 3.88 0.80
C GLU A 39 5.69 4.53 0.97
N LEU A 40 4.75 3.83 1.63
CA LEU A 40 3.38 4.32 1.83
C LEU A 40 3.35 5.58 2.69
N GLU A 41 4.22 5.64 3.70
CA GLU A 41 4.36 6.80 4.58
C GLU A 41 4.95 8.01 3.86
N ARG A 42 5.94 7.78 2.97
CA ARG A 42 6.49 8.84 2.10
C ARG A 42 5.42 9.38 1.17
N ARG A 43 4.71 8.51 0.46
CA ARG A 43 3.64 8.93 -0.48
C ARG A 43 2.49 9.62 0.25
N SER A 44 2.10 9.16 1.44
CA SER A 44 1.11 9.83 2.30
C SER A 44 1.58 11.22 2.76
N SER A 45 2.87 11.37 3.08
CA SER A 45 3.44 12.66 3.46
C SER A 45 3.52 13.61 2.26
N GLU A 46 3.91 13.10 1.10
CA GLU A 46 3.99 13.86 -0.15
C GLU A 46 2.62 14.43 -0.53
N ILE A 47 1.57 13.62 -0.52
CA ILE A 47 0.23 14.11 -0.85
C ILE A 47 -0.29 15.10 0.21
N GLY A 48 0.11 14.93 1.47
CA GLY A 48 -0.17 15.91 2.52
C GLY A 48 0.39 17.29 2.19
N ARG A 49 1.67 17.36 1.80
CA ARG A 49 2.33 18.61 1.39
C ARG A 49 1.66 19.22 0.17
N LYS A 50 1.31 18.39 -0.82
CA LYS A 50 0.58 18.83 -2.01
C LYS A 50 -0.79 19.44 -1.70
N LEU A 51 -1.52 18.89 -0.72
CA LEU A 51 -2.77 19.48 -0.23
C LEU A 51 -2.52 20.81 0.50
N ASP A 52 -1.46 20.91 1.30
CA ASP A 52 -1.07 22.17 1.97
C ASP A 52 -0.77 23.28 0.96
N GLU A 53 -0.02 22.97 -0.09
CA GLU A 53 0.29 23.91 -1.16
C GLU A 53 -0.97 24.33 -1.93
N LEU A 54 -1.86 23.38 -2.22
CA LEU A 54 -3.11 23.65 -2.94
C LEU A 54 -4.03 24.55 -2.11
N GLU A 55 -4.18 24.27 -0.82
CA GLU A 55 -4.96 25.08 0.11
C GLU A 55 -4.38 26.49 0.27
N LYS A 56 -3.05 26.62 0.34
CA LYS A 56 -2.40 27.93 0.37
C LYS A 56 -2.68 28.74 -0.90
N LYS A 57 -2.55 28.13 -2.08
CA LYS A 57 -2.86 28.78 -3.36
C LYS A 57 -4.31 29.24 -3.43
N LEU A 58 -5.25 28.43 -2.96
CA LEU A 58 -6.67 28.81 -2.86
C LEU A 58 -6.85 30.06 -2.01
N LYS A 59 -6.24 30.10 -0.82
CA LYS A 59 -6.30 31.28 0.08
C LYS A 59 -5.65 32.53 -0.52
N GLU A 60 -4.54 32.38 -1.25
CA GLU A 60 -3.81 33.49 -1.86
C GLU A 60 -4.48 34.04 -3.12
N SER A 61 -5.18 33.18 -3.87
CA SER A 61 -5.68 33.51 -5.20
C SER A 61 -6.71 34.64 -5.25
N LYS A 62 -7.22 35.16 -4.11
CA LYS A 62 -8.39 36.06 -4.01
C LYS A 62 -9.64 35.56 -4.76
N ALA A 63 -9.56 34.43 -5.45
CA ALA A 63 -10.70 33.72 -5.98
C ALA A 63 -11.51 33.34 -4.75
N GLU A 64 -12.78 33.74 -4.74
CA GLU A 64 -13.74 33.11 -3.85
C GLU A 64 -13.72 31.62 -4.21
N ALA A 65 -12.95 30.85 -3.43
CA ALA A 65 -13.06 29.42 -3.42
C ALA A 65 -14.49 29.15 -2.97
N GLY A 66 -15.39 28.98 -3.94
CA GLY A 66 -16.80 28.75 -3.67
C GLY A 66 -16.98 27.59 -2.70
N GLU A 67 -18.15 27.52 -2.06
CA GLU A 67 -18.46 26.51 -1.05
C GLU A 67 -18.09 25.08 -1.51
N ALA A 68 -18.30 24.77 -2.80
CA ALA A 68 -17.94 23.50 -3.42
C ALA A 68 -16.43 23.19 -3.34
N VAL A 69 -15.57 24.17 -3.62
CA VAL A 69 -14.11 24.03 -3.59
C VAL A 69 -13.62 23.85 -2.15
N THR A 70 -14.17 24.64 -1.23
CA THR A 70 -13.85 24.53 0.20
C THR A 70 -14.25 23.15 0.74
N ARG A 71 -15.43 22.65 0.36
CA ARG A 71 -15.91 21.32 0.74
C ARG A 71 -15.04 20.21 0.17
N GLU A 72 -14.69 20.26 -1.11
CA GLU A 72 -13.80 19.27 -1.74
C GLU A 72 -12.42 19.24 -1.04
N MET A 73 -11.87 20.40 -0.68
CA MET A 73 -10.63 20.46 0.10
C MET A 73 -10.77 19.79 1.47
N GLN A 74 -11.87 20.02 2.20
CA GLN A 74 -12.13 19.37 3.48
C GLN A 74 -12.26 17.85 3.33
N GLU A 75 -12.94 17.37 2.30
CA GLU A 75 -13.07 15.93 2.01
C GLU A 75 -11.72 15.27 1.73
N LEU A 76 -10.84 15.95 0.98
CA LEU A 76 -9.45 15.49 0.76
C LEU A 76 -8.64 15.43 2.05
N ARG A 77 -8.81 16.41 2.94
CA ARG A 77 -8.16 16.43 4.26
C ARG A 77 -8.61 15.28 5.15
N GLU A 78 -9.91 14.99 5.15
CA GLU A 78 -10.44 13.88 5.94
C GLU A 78 -9.93 12.54 5.41
N LYS A 79 -9.92 12.33 4.09
CA LYS A 79 -9.31 11.15 3.47
C LYS A 79 -7.83 10.99 3.83
N GLN A 80 -7.07 12.10 3.84
CA GLN A 80 -5.67 12.10 4.27
C GLN A 80 -5.51 11.73 5.75
N LYS A 81 -6.39 12.23 6.63
CA LYS A 81 -6.39 11.89 8.06
C LYS A 81 -6.66 10.40 8.27
N VAL A 82 -7.69 9.86 7.63
CA VAL A 82 -8.03 8.42 7.70
C VAL A 82 -6.87 7.55 7.20
N LEU A 83 -6.21 7.94 6.09
CA LEU A 83 -5.03 7.23 5.60
C LEU A 83 -3.89 7.22 6.63
N ARG A 84 -3.60 8.36 7.27
CA ARG A 84 -2.55 8.43 8.32
C ARG A 84 -2.87 7.56 9.52
N GLU A 85 -4.13 7.49 9.93
CA GLU A 85 -4.58 6.61 11.02
C GLU A 85 -4.42 5.13 10.63
N ARG A 86 -4.78 4.75 9.41
CA ARG A 86 -4.57 3.40 8.87
C ARG A 86 -3.09 3.01 8.83
N LEU A 87 -2.22 3.90 8.36
CA LEU A 87 -0.77 3.68 8.34
C LEU A 87 -0.18 3.55 9.75
N ARG A 88 -0.71 4.31 10.73
CA ARG A 88 -0.32 4.16 12.13
C ARG A 88 -0.70 2.77 12.67
N GLY A 89 -1.92 2.31 12.37
CA GLY A 89 -2.37 0.96 12.76
C GLY A 89 -1.57 -0.16 12.07
N LEU A 90 -1.14 0.07 10.83
CA LEU A 90 -0.32 -0.87 10.07
C LEU A 90 1.03 -1.14 10.76
N LYS A 91 1.66 -0.12 11.36
CA LYS A 91 2.93 -0.27 12.11
C LYS A 91 2.83 -1.20 13.32
N SER A 92 1.64 -1.32 13.90
CA SER A 92 1.38 -2.18 15.06
C SER A 92 0.83 -3.55 14.67
N SER A 93 0.58 -3.79 13.38
CA SER A 93 -0.04 -5.01 12.87
C SER A 93 1.01 -5.97 12.29
N GLY A 94 0.78 -7.27 12.43
CA GLY A 94 1.65 -8.32 11.90
C GLY A 94 0.88 -9.40 11.12
N GLY A 95 1.61 -10.21 10.35
CA GLY A 95 1.04 -11.38 9.66
C GLY A 95 -0.05 -11.05 8.64
N GLN A 96 -1.13 -11.82 8.61
CA GLN A 96 -2.21 -11.64 7.64
C GLN A 96 -2.94 -10.30 7.80
N ALA A 97 -3.13 -9.82 9.04
CA ALA A 97 -3.75 -8.53 9.31
C ALA A 97 -2.94 -7.37 8.72
N TRP A 98 -1.60 -7.49 8.74
CA TRP A 98 -0.72 -6.52 8.09
C TRP A 98 -0.98 -6.44 6.58
N GLN A 99 -1.11 -7.59 5.91
CA GLN A 99 -1.35 -7.62 4.46
C GLN A 99 -2.70 -7.01 4.06
N GLU A 100 -3.77 -7.26 4.81
CA GLU A 100 -5.08 -6.68 4.54
C GLU A 100 -5.09 -5.16 4.78
N MET A 101 -4.48 -4.71 5.88
CA MET A 101 -4.39 -3.28 6.20
C MET A 101 -3.52 -2.53 5.20
N LYS A 102 -2.42 -3.14 4.73
CA LYS A 102 -1.55 -2.58 3.68
C LYS A 102 -2.34 -2.36 2.40
N ARG A 103 -3.05 -3.37 1.90
CA ARG A 103 -3.91 -3.25 0.70
C ARG A 103 -4.96 -2.15 0.85
N GLY A 104 -5.59 -2.04 2.02
CA GLY A 104 -6.54 -0.97 2.32
C GLY A 104 -5.88 0.42 2.31
N ALA A 105 -4.68 0.55 2.85
CA ALA A 105 -3.92 1.80 2.85
C ALA A 105 -3.47 2.20 1.44
N GLU A 106 -2.99 1.25 0.63
CA GLU A 106 -2.64 1.45 -0.78
C GLU A 106 -3.84 1.97 -1.59
N ALA A 107 -4.99 1.29 -1.50
CA ALA A 107 -6.20 1.73 -2.18
C ALA A 107 -6.64 3.14 -1.76
N SER A 108 -6.56 3.44 -0.46
CA SER A 108 -6.92 4.77 0.08
C SER A 108 -5.99 5.87 -0.41
N LEU A 109 -4.69 5.57 -0.49
CA LEU A 109 -3.67 6.49 -0.99
C LEU A 109 -3.89 6.77 -2.48
N ASP A 110 -4.15 5.74 -3.28
CA ASP A 110 -4.40 5.89 -4.71
C ASP A 110 -5.69 6.67 -4.99
N GLU A 111 -6.75 6.43 -4.21
CA GLU A 111 -7.98 7.22 -4.28
C GLU A 111 -7.73 8.68 -3.92
N LEU A 112 -6.98 8.95 -2.84
CA LEU A 112 -6.62 10.30 -2.43
C LEU A 112 -5.79 10.99 -3.51
N GLN A 113 -4.85 10.29 -4.15
CA GLN A 113 -4.04 10.80 -5.24
C GLN A 113 -4.89 11.18 -6.45
N LYS A 114 -5.84 10.33 -6.85
CA LYS A 114 -6.78 10.62 -7.94
C LYS A 114 -7.68 11.82 -7.60
N ALA A 115 -8.16 11.90 -6.37
CA ALA A 115 -9.01 13.00 -5.93
C ALA A 115 -8.24 14.33 -5.89
N TYR A 116 -6.99 14.31 -5.41
CA TYR A 116 -6.09 15.48 -5.44
C TYR A 116 -5.85 15.97 -6.87
N GLU A 117 -5.53 15.08 -7.81
CA GLU A 117 -5.28 15.48 -9.20
C GLU A 117 -6.52 16.13 -9.84
N LYS A 118 -7.71 15.56 -9.60
CA LYS A 118 -8.99 16.12 -10.04
C LYS A 118 -9.29 17.50 -9.45
N ALA A 119 -8.97 17.70 -8.18
CA ALA A 119 -9.15 18.96 -7.49
C ALA A 119 -8.15 20.01 -8.04
N LYS A 120 -6.88 19.63 -8.22
CA LYS A 120 -5.85 20.48 -8.81
C LYS A 120 -6.21 20.97 -10.21
N GLU A 121 -6.83 20.13 -11.04
CA GLU A 121 -7.31 20.53 -12.37
C GLU A 121 -8.48 21.52 -12.32
N ARG A 122 -9.38 21.37 -11.34
CA ARG A 122 -10.53 22.28 -11.14
C ARG A 122 -10.13 23.63 -10.54
N PHE A 123 -9.08 23.66 -9.72
CA PHE A 123 -8.60 24.86 -9.04
C PHE A 123 -7.58 25.65 -9.88
N ARG A 124 -7.35 25.22 -11.12
CA ARG A 124 -6.38 25.79 -12.04
C ARG A 124 -6.89 27.06 -12.72
#